data_AF-A0A919J3G5-F1
#
_entry.id   AF-A0A919J3G5-F1
#
_cell.length_a   1.000
_cell.length_b   1.000
_cell.length_c   1.000
_cell.angle_alpha   90.00
_cell.angle_beta   90.00
_cell.angle_gamma   90.00
#
_symmetry.space_group_name_H-M   'P 1'
#
loop_
_entity.id
_entity.type
_entity.pdbx_description
1 polymer ?
#
loop_
_entity_poly.entity_id
_entity_poly.type
_entity_poly.pdbx_seq_one_letter_code
_entity_poly.pdbx_strand_id
1 'polypeptide(L)' 'MLAEAALAYAAGKRLRAVFDVMEKDRTAISMYERMGCVLLGRTLHHVAGGRTIPALCYAAPGAVDPAA' A
#
# COMPACT_ATOMS: atom_id res chain seq x y z
N MET A 1 -10.46 0.75 11.25
CA MET A 1 -10.78 1.56 10.02
C MET A 1 -11.00 0.65 8.81
N LEU A 2 -11.56 1.14 7.70
CA LEU A 2 -11.78 0.30 6.49
C LEU A 2 -10.47 -0.26 5.92
N ALA A 3 -9.41 0.55 5.86
CA ALA A 3 -8.10 0.11 5.40
C ALA A 3 -7.57 -1.07 6.24
N GLU A 4 -7.57 -0.92 7.56
CA GLU A 4 -7.15 -1.95 8.50
C GLU A 4 -7.95 -3.25 8.34
N ALA A 5 -9.29 -3.16 8.19
CA ALA A 5 -10.14 -4.33 7.94
C ALA A 5 -9.79 -5.04 6.62
N ALA A 6 -9.51 -4.28 5.56
CA ALA A 6 -9.09 -4.83 4.28
C ALA A 6 -7.72 -5.54 4.38
N LEU A 7 -6.75 -4.93 5.09
CA LEU A 7 -5.44 -5.53 5.33
C LEU A 7 -5.54 -6.83 6.15
N ALA A 8 -6.34 -6.82 7.22
CA ALA A 8 -6.60 -7.99 8.04
C ALA A 8 -7.30 -9.11 7.25
N TYR A 9 -8.25 -8.76 6.39
CA TYR A 9 -8.92 -9.72 5.51
C TYR A 9 -7.93 -10.40 4.54
N ALA A 10 -7.08 -9.62 3.88
CA ALA A 10 -6.04 -10.17 2.99
C ALA A 10 -5.08 -11.10 3.76
N ALA A 11 -4.63 -10.68 4.94
CA ALA A 11 -3.78 -11.50 5.80
C ALA A 11 -4.46 -12.82 6.21
N GLY A 12 -5.76 -12.79 6.56
CA GLY A 12 -6.56 -13.99 6.85
C GLY A 12 -6.69 -14.95 5.67
N LYS A 13 -6.49 -14.46 4.44
CA LYS A 13 -6.42 -15.25 3.20
C LYS A 13 -5.00 -15.64 2.79
N ARG A 14 -4.00 -15.37 3.64
CA ARG A 14 -2.57 -15.57 3.33
C ARG A 14 -2.10 -14.80 2.09
N LEU A 15 -2.73 -13.67 1.82
CA LEU A 15 -2.33 -12.75 0.76
C LEU A 15 -1.63 -11.54 1.38
N ARG A 16 -0.60 -11.04 0.70
CA ARG A 16 0.05 -9.78 1.06
C ARG A 16 -0.50 -8.66 0.20
N ALA A 17 -1.22 -7.73 0.81
CA ALA A 17 -1.72 -6.55 0.11
C ALA A 17 -0.56 -5.62 -0.29
N VAL A 18 -0.59 -5.19 -1.55
CA VAL A 18 0.30 -4.16 -2.11
C VAL A 18 -0.57 -3.08 -2.72
N PHE A 19 -0.22 -1.82 -2.47
CA PHE A 19 -1.00 -0.67 -2.90
C PHE A 19 -0.09 0.54 -3.07
N ASP A 20 -0.57 1.54 -3.79
CA ASP A 20 0.06 2.84 -3.88
C ASP A 20 -0.79 3.94 -3.22
N VAL A 21 -0.13 4.98 -2.72
CA VAL A 21 -0.75 6.16 -2.12
C VAL A 21 -0.10 7.40 -2.71
N MET A 22 -0.90 8.41 -3.06
CA MET A 22 -0.35 9.64 -3.64
C MET A 22 0.54 10.32 -2.60
N GLU A 23 1.72 10.79 -3.02
CA GLU A 23 2.73 11.34 -2.10
C GLU A 23 2.23 12.57 -1.31
N LYS A 24 1.24 13.28 -1.87
CA LYS A 24 0.59 14.42 -1.21
C LYS A 24 -0.26 14.02 0.01
N ASP A 25 -0.70 12.77 0.12
CA ASP A 25 -1.66 12.31 1.12
C ASP A 25 -0.97 11.90 2.43
N ARG A 26 -0.36 12.87 3.11
CA ARG A 26 0.48 12.68 4.32
C ARG A 26 -0.23 11.93 5.44
N THR A 27 -1.52 12.18 5.64
CA THR A 27 -2.32 11.49 6.68
C THR A 27 -2.44 10.00 6.40
N ALA A 28 -2.67 9.62 5.14
CA ALA A 28 -2.78 8.22 4.74
C ALA A 28 -1.42 7.52 4.86
N ILE A 29 -0.34 8.16 4.39
CA ILE A 29 1.04 7.67 4.53
C ILE A 29 1.37 7.35 5.99
N SER A 30 1.17 8.31 6.89
CA SER A 30 1.44 8.14 8.31
C SER A 30 0.60 7.03 8.96
N MET A 31 -0.64 6.85 8.49
CA MET A 31 -1.51 5.76 8.93
C MET A 31 -0.96 4.40 8.49
N TYR A 32 -0.57 4.24 7.22
CA TYR A 32 -0.02 2.97 6.71
C TYR A 32 1.31 2.59 7.39
N GLU A 33 2.18 3.56 7.63
CA GLU A 33 3.44 3.35 8.35
C GLU A 33 3.19 2.89 9.80
N ARG A 34 2.23 3.51 10.51
CA ARG A 34 1.84 3.06 11.86
C ARG A 34 1.23 1.65 11.87
N MET A 35 0.58 1.24 10.78
CA MET A 35 0.05 -0.12 10.62
C MET A 35 1.15 -1.14 10.25
N GLY A 36 2.43 -0.73 10.17
CA GLY A 36 3.54 -1.62 9.85
C GLY A 36 3.70 -1.92 8.36
N CYS A 37 3.08 -1.14 7.48
CA CYS A 37 3.29 -1.28 6.04
C CYS A 37 4.72 -0.85 5.67
N VAL A 38 5.37 -1.61 4.81
CA VAL A 38 6.75 -1.37 4.37
C VAL A 38 6.73 -0.66 3.03
N LEU A 39 7.46 0.46 2.94
CA LEU A 39 7.67 1.18 1.69
C LEU A 39 8.49 0.32 0.73
N LEU A 40 7.95 0.04 -0.44
CA LEU A 40 8.62 -0.69 -1.52
C LEU A 40 9.37 0.24 -2.47
N GLY A 41 8.86 1.46 -2.66
CA GLY A 41 9.45 2.41 -3.60
C GLY A 41 8.47 3.50 -4.00
N ARG A 42 8.83 4.20 -5.08
CA ARG A 42 8.06 5.32 -5.63
C ARG A 42 7.64 4.99 -7.06
N THR A 43 6.49 5.47 -7.46
CA THR A 43 5.97 5.32 -8.83
C THR A 43 5.27 6.60 -9.29
N LEU A 44 4.90 6.63 -10.56
CA LEU A 44 4.02 7.64 -11.14
C LEU A 44 2.64 7.00 -11.38
N HIS A 45 1.63 7.46 -10.65
CA HIS A 45 0.26 7.05 -10.87
C HIS A 45 -0.30 7.79 -12.08
N HIS A 46 -0.64 7.04 -13.13
CA HIS A 46 -1.24 7.59 -14.34
C HIS A 46 -2.73 7.81 -14.11
N VAL A 47 -3.16 9.07 -14.16
CA VAL A 47 -4.58 9.43 -14.08
C VAL A 47 -5.12 9.79 -15.46
N ALA A 48 -6.45 9.77 -15.59
CA ALA A 48 -7.12 10.14 -16.83
C ALA A 48 -6.65 11.51 -17.37
N GLY A 49 -6.49 11.59 -18.69
CA GLY A 49 -5.96 12.76 -19.38
C GLY A 49 -4.42 12.83 -19.45
N GLY A 50 -3.72 11.70 -19.28
CA GLY A 50 -2.27 11.60 -19.47
C GLY A 50 -1.43 12.27 -18.38
N ARG A 51 -2.07 12.69 -17.28
CA ARG A 51 -1.35 13.28 -16.14
C ARG A 51 -0.79 12.18 -15.26
N THR A 52 0.33 12.46 -14.62
CA THR A 52 0.97 11.58 -13.64
C THR A 52 1.03 12.26 -12.28
N ILE A 53 0.79 11.50 -11.22
CA ILE A 53 0.92 11.96 -9.84
C ILE A 53 1.96 11.09 -9.13
N PRO A 54 2.96 11.67 -8.45
CA PRO A 54 3.90 10.90 -7.64
C PRO A 54 3.17 10.10 -6.55
N ALA A 55 3.52 8.81 -6.45
CA ALA A 55 2.94 7.88 -5.48
C ALA A 55 4.01 7.04 -4.80
N LEU A 56 3.69 6.58 -3.59
CA LEU A 56 4.49 5.66 -2.80
C LEU A 56 3.84 4.28 -2.83
N CYS A 57 4.60 3.24 -3.13
CA CYS A 57 4.12 1.86 -3.12
C CYS A 57 4.45 1.24 -1.76
N TYR A 58 3.45 0.65 -1.10
CA TYR A 58 3.60 -0.04 0.17
C TYR A 58 3.17 -1.50 0.07
N ALA A 59 3.76 -2.34 0.91
CA ALA A 59 3.29 -3.68 1.19
C ALA A 59 2.86 -3.80 2.64
N ALA A 60 1.66 -4.35 2.87
CA ALA A 60 1.16 -4.63 4.21
C ALA A 60 2.07 -5.65 4.95
N PRO A 61 2.09 -5.63 6.30
CA PRO A 61 2.77 -6.67 7.05
C PRO A 61 2.09 -8.03 6.82
N GLY A 62 2.87 -9.11 6.74
CA GLY A 62 2.35 -10.45 6.46
C GLY A 62 3.25 -11.25 5.51
N ALA A 63 3.00 -12.55 5.43
CA ALA A 63 3.88 -13.48 4.74
C ALA A 63 3.95 -13.21 3.22
N VAL A 64 5.17 -13.04 2.72
CA VAL A 64 5.56 -13.52 1.39
C VAL A 64 5.98 -14.95 1.63
N ASP A 65 5.36 -15.92 0.96
CA ASP A 65 5.93 -17.26 0.91
C ASP A 65 7.21 -17.17 0.07
N PRO A 66 8.41 -17.45 0.62
CA PRO A 66 9.66 -17.36 -0.13
C PRO A 66 9.78 -18.39 -1.28
N ALA A 67 8.77 -19.26 -1.46
CA ALA A 67 8.73 -20.29 -2.50
C ALA A 67 7.79 -19.98 -3.69
N ALA A 68 7.24 -18.76 -3.81
CA ALA A 68 6.39 -18.34 -4.93
C ALA A 68 7.17 -17.74 -6.11
#